data_AF-A0A1A7XNX5-F1
#
_entry.id   AF-A0A1A7XNX5-F1
#
_cell.length_a   1.000
_cell.length_b   1.000
_cell.length_c   1.000
_cell.angle_alpha   90.00
_cell.angle_beta   90.00
_cell.angle_gamma   90.00
#
_symmetry.space_group_name_H-M   'P 1'
#
loop_
_entity.id
_entity.type
_entity.pdbx_description
1 polymer ?
#
loop_
_entity_poly.entity_id
_entity_poly.type
_entity_poly.pdbx_seq_one_letter_code
_entity_poly.pdbx_strand_id
1 'polypeptide(L)'
;MKAGASSMWASCCGLLNEVMGTGTVRAQQPGFGAGAGPFRFAPSAGYSTYPPTSSGSAGQLCKACGLAFSVFRRKHICCDCKKSFCALCSVLQENLRCCTTCHLLRGTAFQRPRLMQLRVKDLRQYLLLRNIPTDTCREKEDLVDLVLCHQGARGPRGTRETPRPV
;
A
#
# COMPACT_ATOMS: atom_id res chain seq x y z
N MET A 1 -20.34 -3.39 42.14
CA MET A 1 -20.06 -2.01 41.66
C MET A 1 -18.90 -2.15 40.65
N LYS A 2 -19.15 -2.28 39.32
CA LYS A 2 -19.24 -1.24 38.26
C LYS A 2 -17.99 -0.33 38.26
N ALA A 3 -17.19 -0.11 37.23
CA ALA A 3 -17.28 -0.11 35.76
C ALA A 3 -15.88 -0.49 35.16
N GLY A 4 -15.65 -0.94 33.91
CA GLY A 4 -16.21 -0.44 32.65
C GLY A 4 -15.42 0.79 32.19
N ALA A 5 -14.20 0.62 31.65
CA ALA A 5 -13.42 1.72 31.06
C ALA A 5 -13.47 1.62 29.53
N SER A 6 -14.26 2.52 28.97
CA SER A 6 -14.62 2.65 27.56
C SER A 6 -13.47 3.18 26.70
N SER A 7 -13.39 2.64 25.50
CA SER A 7 -12.72 3.19 24.33
C SER A 7 -13.06 4.67 24.09
N MET A 8 -12.03 5.52 23.96
CA MET A 8 -12.18 6.90 23.50
C MET A 8 -11.64 6.98 22.07
N TRP A 9 -12.55 6.96 21.10
CA TRP A 9 -12.25 7.25 19.70
C TRP A 9 -12.31 8.78 19.54
N ALA A 10 -11.19 9.40 19.19
CA ALA A 10 -11.19 10.81 18.80
C ALA A 10 -11.72 10.89 17.36
N SER A 11 -13.00 11.18 17.24
CA SER A 11 -13.65 11.67 16.04
C SER A 11 -13.31 13.16 15.89
N CYS A 12 -12.57 13.51 14.84
CA CYS A 12 -12.52 14.89 14.35
C CYS A 12 -12.84 14.86 12.86
N CYS A 13 -14.13 14.77 12.56
CA CYS A 13 -14.68 15.23 11.29
C CYS A 13 -14.87 16.75 11.36
N GLY A 14 -14.43 17.45 10.32
CA GLY A 14 -14.63 18.89 10.11
C GLY A 14 -13.29 19.58 9.86
N LEU A 15 -13.07 20.38 8.82
CA LEU A 15 -13.98 21.01 7.88
C LEU A 15 -13.23 21.25 6.57
N LEU A 16 -14.01 21.36 5.52
CA LEU A 16 -13.61 21.60 4.14
C LEU A 16 -12.87 22.93 4.00
N ASN A 17 -11.89 22.89 3.10
CA ASN A 17 -11.23 24.02 2.48
C ASN A 17 -12.27 24.82 1.66
N GLU A 18 -12.62 26.03 2.10
CA GLU A 18 -13.37 27.00 1.32
C GLU A 18 -12.50 28.27 1.18
N VAL A 19 -12.14 28.56 -0.07
CA VAL A 19 -11.36 29.70 -0.51
C VAL A 19 -12.32 30.79 -0.99
N MET A 20 -12.28 31.96 -0.36
CA MET A 20 -12.55 33.29 -0.94
C MET A 20 -12.41 34.28 0.23
N GLY A 21 -11.49 35.22 0.24
CA GLY A 21 -11.17 36.14 -0.84
C GLY A 21 -11.79 37.49 -0.49
N THR A 22 -11.15 38.30 0.36
CA THR A 22 -11.33 39.75 0.41
C THR A 22 -10.08 40.39 1.02
N GLY A 23 -9.39 41.19 0.20
CA GLY A 23 -8.26 42.00 0.59
C GLY A 23 -8.19 43.18 -0.36
N THR A 24 -9.05 44.16 -0.13
CA THR A 24 -8.88 45.53 -0.61
C THR A 24 -7.50 46.02 -0.10
N VAL A 25 -6.68 46.76 -0.84
CA VAL A 25 -6.87 48.18 -1.12
C VAL A 25 -5.84 48.70 -2.14
N ARG A 26 -6.29 49.73 -2.87
CA ARG A 26 -5.54 50.84 -3.49
C ARG A 26 -4.93 50.65 -4.88
N ALA A 27 -5.64 51.28 -5.81
CA ALA A 27 -5.19 51.81 -7.08
C ALA A 27 -3.93 52.69 -6.96
N GLN A 28 -3.02 52.51 -7.91
CA GLN A 28 -2.29 53.59 -8.58
C GLN A 28 -1.71 52.99 -9.88
N GLN A 29 -2.42 53.19 -10.99
CA GLN A 29 -1.77 53.22 -12.31
C GLN A 29 -1.12 54.61 -12.45
N PRO A 30 0.10 54.67 -12.97
CA PRO A 30 0.33 55.56 -14.09
C PRO A 30 1.10 54.85 -15.20
N GLY A 31 0.87 55.33 -16.42
CA GLY A 31 1.42 54.78 -17.64
C GLY A 31 2.88 55.12 -17.91
N PHE A 32 3.23 54.90 -19.18
CA PHE A 32 4.45 55.27 -19.90
C PHE A 32 5.64 54.30 -19.83
N GLY A 33 5.85 53.64 -20.97
CA GLY A 33 6.96 54.06 -21.82
C GLY A 33 8.23 53.22 -21.74
N ALA A 34 8.75 52.93 -22.94
CA ALA A 34 10.06 52.37 -23.18
C ALA A 34 11.17 53.12 -22.41
N GLY A 35 12.10 52.40 -21.81
CA GLY A 35 13.26 52.97 -21.15
C GLY A 35 14.38 51.95 -21.00
N ALA A 36 15.43 52.13 -21.79
CA ALA A 36 16.69 51.40 -21.66
C ALA A 36 17.33 51.67 -20.28
N GLY A 37 17.80 50.61 -19.63
CA GLY A 37 18.62 50.68 -18.41
C GLY A 37 19.76 49.65 -18.50
N PRO A 38 21.00 49.97 -18.08
CA PRO A 38 22.21 49.20 -18.41
C PRO A 38 22.48 48.00 -17.49
N PHE A 39 21.56 47.62 -16.61
CA PHE A 39 21.76 46.49 -15.70
C PHE A 39 21.02 45.25 -16.21
N ARG A 40 21.61 44.60 -17.22
CA ARG A 40 21.27 43.22 -17.58
C ARG A 40 21.98 42.30 -16.58
N PHE A 41 21.24 41.64 -15.71
CA PHE A 41 21.79 40.44 -15.06
C PHE A 41 21.95 39.37 -16.13
N ALA A 42 23.18 38.89 -16.31
CA ALA A 42 23.51 37.80 -17.22
C ALA A 42 22.62 36.58 -16.90
N PRO A 43 22.17 35.79 -17.90
CA PRO A 43 21.56 34.50 -17.61
C PRO A 43 22.65 33.64 -16.98
N SER A 44 22.58 33.46 -15.67
CA SER A 44 23.40 32.52 -14.94
C SER A 44 23.22 31.14 -15.56
N ALA A 45 24.38 30.53 -15.83
CA ALA A 45 24.64 29.14 -16.16
C ALA A 45 23.40 28.24 -16.18
N GLY A 46 23.17 27.61 -17.33
CA GLY A 46 22.19 26.54 -17.47
C GLY A 46 22.36 25.50 -16.39
N TYR A 47 21.57 25.64 -15.32
CA TYR A 47 21.25 24.50 -14.49
C TYR A 47 20.37 23.65 -15.40
N SER A 48 20.95 22.55 -15.86
CA SER A 48 20.17 21.53 -16.51
C SER A 48 19.01 21.20 -15.57
N THR A 49 17.79 21.56 -15.98
CA THR A 49 16.58 20.97 -15.42
C THR A 49 16.56 19.53 -15.91
N TYR A 50 17.51 18.71 -15.46
CA TYR A 50 17.25 17.31 -15.37
C TYR A 50 16.07 17.22 -14.40
N PRO A 51 14.89 16.73 -14.82
CA PRO A 51 13.95 16.22 -13.82
C PRO A 51 14.79 15.27 -12.95
N PRO A 52 14.60 15.23 -11.62
CA PRO A 52 15.28 14.21 -10.84
C PRO A 52 14.92 12.89 -11.50
N THR A 53 15.89 12.29 -12.18
CA THR A 53 15.82 10.92 -12.63
C THR A 53 15.81 10.15 -11.33
N SER A 54 14.63 9.93 -10.76
CA SER A 54 14.34 8.84 -9.85
C SER A 54 14.36 7.54 -10.66
N SER A 55 15.45 7.32 -11.40
CA SER A 55 15.90 6.03 -11.89
C SER A 55 16.51 5.32 -10.69
N GLY A 56 15.64 4.83 -9.80
CA GLY A 56 16.07 4.21 -8.55
C GLY A 56 14.89 3.87 -7.66
N SER A 57 14.09 2.89 -8.10
CA SER A 57 12.83 2.43 -7.50
C SER A 57 11.64 3.37 -7.72
N ALA A 58 10.74 2.97 -8.63
CA ALA A 58 9.34 3.35 -8.49
C ALA A 58 8.97 3.13 -7.02
N GLY A 59 8.60 4.22 -6.35
CA GLY A 59 8.55 4.33 -4.90
C GLY A 59 8.01 3.04 -4.29
N GLN A 60 8.83 2.36 -3.51
CA GLN A 60 8.39 1.15 -2.82
C GLN A 60 7.30 1.60 -1.83
N LEU A 61 6.04 1.40 -2.20
CA LEU A 61 4.89 1.70 -1.36
C LEU A 61 4.51 0.43 -0.59
N CYS A 62 3.91 0.62 0.58
CA CYS A 62 3.26 -0.48 1.26
C CYS A 62 2.10 -1.00 0.39
N LYS A 63 2.12 -2.28 0.03
CA LYS A 63 1.09 -2.85 -0.86
C LYS A 63 -0.32 -2.87 -0.24
N ALA A 64 -0.44 -2.70 1.08
CA ALA A 64 -1.72 -2.66 1.78
C ALA A 64 -2.26 -1.23 1.96
N CYS A 65 -1.46 -0.29 2.48
CA CYS A 65 -1.93 1.08 2.76
C CYS A 65 -1.50 2.12 1.71
N GLY A 66 -0.69 1.77 0.73
CA GLY A 66 -0.22 2.67 -0.33
C GLY A 66 0.79 3.73 0.11
N LEU A 67 1.13 3.81 1.40
CA LEU A 67 2.08 4.80 1.91
C LEU A 67 3.53 4.44 1.54
N ALA A 68 4.33 5.46 1.24
CA ALA A 68 5.76 5.31 0.98
C ALA A 68 6.53 4.84 2.23
N PHE A 69 7.55 4.01 2.03
CA PHE A 69 8.47 3.65 3.10
C PHE A 69 9.37 4.84 3.47
N SER A 70 9.68 4.95 4.76
CA SER A 70 10.54 5.99 5.33
C SER A 70 11.29 5.46 6.54
N VAL A 71 12.12 6.27 7.18
CA VAL A 71 12.80 5.89 8.44
C VAL A 71 11.83 5.50 9.56
N PHE A 72 10.66 6.15 9.61
CA PHE A 72 9.57 5.83 10.55
C PHE A 72 8.71 4.66 10.07
N ARG A 73 8.66 4.43 8.76
CA ARG A 73 7.88 3.38 8.12
C ARG A 73 8.81 2.39 7.43
N ARG A 74 9.49 1.57 8.23
CA ARG A 74 10.40 0.54 7.73
C ARG A 74 9.68 -0.46 6.82
N LYS A 75 10.38 -0.87 5.77
CA LYS A 75 9.94 -1.87 4.80
C LYS A 75 10.13 -3.28 5.37
N HIS A 76 9.08 -4.09 5.32
CA HIS A 76 9.11 -5.52 5.65
C HIS A 76 8.64 -6.36 4.47
N ILE A 77 9.25 -7.52 4.27
CA ILE A 77 8.89 -8.44 3.18
C ILE A 77 8.04 -9.57 3.76
N CYS A 78 6.86 -9.80 3.16
CA CYS A 78 6.02 -10.92 3.57
C CYS A 78 6.62 -12.25 3.11
N CYS A 79 6.76 -13.21 4.03
CA CYS A 79 7.26 -14.55 3.73
C CYS A 79 6.37 -15.33 2.74
N ASP A 80 5.07 -15.00 2.62
CA ASP A 80 4.13 -15.69 1.75
C ASP A 80 4.05 -15.10 0.34
N CYS A 81 3.67 -13.82 0.21
CA CYS A 81 3.48 -13.17 -1.10
C CYS A 81 4.73 -12.43 -1.62
N LYS A 82 5.81 -12.36 -0.85
CA LYS A 82 7.08 -11.67 -1.19
C LYS A 82 6.94 -10.18 -1.52
N LYS A 83 5.80 -9.56 -1.20
CA LYS A 83 5.54 -8.12 -1.36
C LYS A 83 5.99 -7.33 -0.12
N SER A 84 6.11 -6.02 -0.30
CA SER A 84 6.57 -5.05 0.70
C SER A 84 5.42 -4.47 1.53
N PHE A 85 5.55 -4.50 2.86
CA PHE A 85 4.56 -4.00 3.82
C PHE A 85 5.21 -3.18 4.93
N CYS A 86 4.46 -2.29 5.57
CA CYS A 86 4.92 -1.61 6.78
C CYS A 86 4.64 -2.45 8.04
N ALA A 87 5.17 -2.02 9.18
CA ALA A 87 5.01 -2.71 10.46
C ALA A 87 3.54 -2.86 10.89
N LEU A 88 2.65 -1.91 10.54
CA LEU A 88 1.22 -1.97 10.85
C LEU A 88 0.45 -2.93 9.92
N CYS A 89 0.93 -3.14 8.70
CA CYS A 89 0.28 -4.02 7.71
C CYS A 89 0.86 -5.43 7.71
N SER A 90 1.75 -5.75 8.66
CA SER A 90 2.37 -7.06 8.80
C SER A 90 2.43 -7.51 10.24
N VAL A 91 2.32 -8.81 10.45
CA VAL A 91 2.41 -9.48 11.75
C VAL A 91 3.74 -10.24 11.80
N LEU A 92 4.43 -10.19 12.93
CA LEU A 92 5.63 -10.98 13.18
C LEU A 92 5.22 -12.26 13.91
N GLN A 93 5.52 -13.42 13.33
CA GLN A 93 5.30 -14.72 13.96
C GLN A 93 6.59 -15.53 13.84
N GLU A 94 7.16 -15.95 14.98
CA GLU A 94 8.34 -16.84 15.03
C GLU A 94 9.50 -16.38 14.13
N ASN A 95 9.83 -15.09 14.20
CA ASN A 95 10.84 -14.40 13.37
C ASN A 95 10.50 -14.19 11.88
N LEU A 96 9.35 -14.67 11.40
CA LEU A 96 8.88 -14.46 10.02
C LEU A 96 7.82 -13.35 9.97
N ARG A 97 8.01 -12.38 9.06
CA ARG A 97 7.01 -11.34 8.79
C ARG A 97 6.00 -11.83 7.76
N CYS A 98 4.71 -11.76 8.10
CA CYS A 98 3.60 -12.07 7.20
C CYS A 98 2.68 -10.86 7.07
N CYS A 99 2.12 -10.56 5.89
CA CYS A 99 1.13 -9.48 5.79
C CYS A 99 -0.20 -9.91 6.42
N THR A 100 -1.01 -8.94 6.85
CA THR A 100 -2.31 -9.22 7.50
C THR A 100 -3.22 -10.09 6.64
N THR A 101 -3.25 -9.87 5.32
CA THR A 101 -4.05 -10.68 4.39
C THR A 101 -3.59 -12.13 4.32
N CYS A 102 -2.28 -12.38 4.17
CA CYS A 102 -1.76 -13.76 4.13
C CYS A 102 -1.93 -14.46 5.48
N HIS A 103 -1.75 -13.74 6.59
CA HIS A 103 -1.99 -14.27 7.94
C HIS A 103 -3.47 -14.67 8.13
N LEU A 104 -4.41 -13.83 7.69
CA LEU A 104 -5.85 -14.11 7.73
C LEU A 104 -6.20 -15.40 6.99
N LEU A 105 -5.70 -15.57 5.75
CA LEU A 105 -5.96 -16.79 4.98
C LEU A 105 -5.27 -18.03 5.56
N ARG A 106 -4.09 -17.88 6.18
CA ARG A 106 -3.47 -19.00 6.88
C ARG A 106 -4.31 -19.47 8.07
N GLY A 107 -4.97 -18.55 8.77
CA GLY A 107 -5.89 -18.87 9.87
C GLY A 107 -7.10 -19.71 9.46
N THR A 108 -7.48 -19.72 8.19
CA THR A 108 -8.58 -20.58 7.69
C THR A 108 -8.13 -22.01 7.41
N ALA A 109 -6.83 -22.33 7.59
CA ALA A 109 -6.22 -23.60 7.21
C ALA A 109 -6.50 -24.00 5.75
N PHE A 110 -6.85 -23.02 4.90
CA PHE A 110 -7.28 -23.22 3.52
C PHE A 110 -8.38 -24.27 3.35
N GLN A 111 -9.29 -24.35 4.33
CA GLN A 111 -10.49 -25.17 4.19
C GLN A 111 -11.54 -24.41 3.39
N ARG A 112 -12.12 -25.04 2.36
CA ARG A 112 -13.20 -24.48 1.54
C ARG A 112 -14.31 -23.80 2.37
N PRO A 113 -14.92 -24.43 3.39
CA PRO A 113 -15.99 -23.79 4.17
C PRO A 113 -15.52 -22.55 4.93
N ARG A 114 -14.26 -22.52 5.40
CA ARG A 114 -13.71 -21.36 6.12
C ARG A 114 -13.33 -20.22 5.19
N LEU A 115 -12.82 -20.53 3.99
CA LEU A 115 -12.58 -19.53 2.95
C LEU A 115 -13.90 -18.91 2.46
N MET A 116 -14.96 -19.71 2.37
CA MET A 116 -16.32 -19.25 2.06
C MET A 116 -16.93 -18.33 3.13
N GLN A 117 -16.35 -18.24 4.33
CA GLN A 117 -16.78 -17.27 5.36
C GLN A 117 -16.06 -15.92 5.23
N LEU A 118 -14.92 -15.85 4.52
CA LEU A 118 -14.20 -14.61 4.32
C LEU A 118 -14.95 -13.66 3.38
N ARG A 119 -14.66 -12.36 3.48
CA ARG A 119 -15.23 -11.38 2.56
C ARG A 119 -14.60 -11.51 1.18
N VAL A 120 -15.39 -11.26 0.13
CA VAL A 120 -14.93 -11.29 -1.27
C VAL A 120 -13.70 -10.38 -1.48
N LYS A 121 -13.69 -9.19 -0.85
CA LYS A 121 -12.54 -8.27 -0.92
C LYS A 121 -11.25 -8.86 -0.37
N ASP A 122 -11.32 -9.66 0.70
CA ASP A 122 -10.15 -10.25 1.35
C ASP A 122 -9.59 -11.39 0.49
N LEU A 123 -10.47 -12.18 -0.14
CA LEU A 123 -10.10 -13.20 -1.13
C LEU A 123 -9.44 -12.59 -2.38
N ARG A 124 -10.08 -11.58 -2.99
CA ARG A 124 -9.52 -10.88 -4.16
C ARG A 124 -8.19 -10.23 -3.83
N GLN A 125 -8.08 -9.57 -2.67
CA GLN A 125 -6.83 -8.96 -2.23
C GLN A 125 -5.70 -9.99 -2.10
N TYR A 126 -5.98 -11.18 -1.55
CA TYR A 126 -4.98 -12.24 -1.46
C TYR A 126 -4.50 -12.70 -2.84
N LEU A 127 -5.42 -12.94 -3.78
CA LEU A 127 -5.12 -13.35 -5.14
C LEU A 127 -4.28 -12.28 -5.86
N LEU A 128 -4.65 -11.00 -5.73
CA LEU A 128 -3.89 -9.87 -6.27
C LEU A 128 -2.47 -9.78 -5.69
N LEU A 129 -2.28 -10.04 -4.39
CA LEU A 129 -0.94 -10.04 -3.77
C LEU A 129 -0.03 -11.12 -4.36
N ARG A 130 -0.62 -12.24 -4.80
CA ARG A 130 0.07 -13.33 -5.50
C ARG A 130 0.18 -13.13 -7.02
N ASN A 131 -0.30 -12.00 -7.55
CA ASN A 131 -0.38 -11.71 -8.98
C ASN A 131 -1.26 -12.73 -9.74
N ILE A 132 -2.35 -13.20 -9.11
CA ILE A 132 -3.32 -14.08 -9.76
C ILE A 132 -4.48 -13.21 -10.27
N PRO A 133 -4.74 -13.20 -11.59
CA PRO A 133 -5.88 -12.49 -12.16
C PRO A 133 -7.21 -13.03 -11.63
N THR A 134 -8.21 -12.16 -11.48
CA THR A 134 -9.56 -12.52 -10.96
C THR A 134 -10.70 -12.01 -11.85
N ASP A 135 -10.37 -11.63 -13.09
CA ASP A 135 -11.29 -11.13 -14.13
C ASP A 135 -12.23 -12.21 -14.65
N THR A 136 -11.82 -13.48 -14.62
CA THR A 136 -12.67 -14.62 -15.01
C THR A 136 -13.63 -15.08 -13.90
N CYS A 137 -13.47 -14.59 -12.67
CA CYS A 137 -14.27 -15.03 -11.52
C CYS A 137 -15.60 -14.29 -11.44
N ARG A 138 -16.70 -15.02 -11.59
CA ARG A 138 -18.07 -14.50 -11.50
C ARG A 138 -18.64 -14.69 -10.11
N GLU A 139 -18.33 -15.81 -9.48
CA GLU A 139 -18.87 -16.20 -8.18
C GLU A 139 -17.79 -16.15 -7.08
N LYS A 140 -18.22 -16.26 -5.82
CA LYS A 140 -17.28 -16.27 -4.68
C LYS A 140 -16.50 -17.58 -4.64
N GLU A 141 -17.17 -18.64 -5.03
CA GLU A 141 -16.70 -20.01 -5.16
C GLU A 141 -15.49 -20.05 -6.09
N ASP A 142 -15.56 -19.37 -7.25
CA ASP A 142 -14.43 -19.24 -8.20
C ASP A 142 -13.18 -18.68 -7.51
N LEU A 143 -13.32 -17.67 -6.66
CA LEU A 143 -12.20 -17.08 -5.92
C LEU A 143 -11.63 -18.06 -4.90
N VAL A 144 -12.49 -18.82 -4.22
CA VAL A 144 -12.07 -19.84 -3.26
C VAL A 144 -11.34 -20.97 -3.97
N ASP A 145 -11.84 -21.41 -5.12
CA ASP A 145 -11.21 -22.43 -5.95
C ASP A 145 -9.82 -21.97 -6.42
N LEU A 146 -9.68 -20.73 -6.90
CA LEU A 146 -8.38 -20.18 -7.24
C LEU A 146 -7.40 -20.15 -6.06
N VAL A 147 -7.87 -19.78 -4.86
CA VAL A 147 -7.04 -19.76 -3.66
C VAL A 147 -6.51 -21.17 -3.35
N LEU A 148 -7.37 -22.20 -3.45
CA LEU A 148 -7.01 -23.59 -3.21
C LEU A 148 -6.02 -24.12 -4.26
N CYS A 149 -6.27 -23.88 -5.54
CA CYS A 149 -5.38 -24.27 -6.63
C CYS A 149 -3.96 -23.69 -6.46
N HIS A 150 -3.86 -22.41 -6.08
CA HIS A 150 -2.57 -21.73 -5.93
C HIS A 150 -1.89 -21.93 -4.57
N GLN A 151 -2.56 -22.56 -3.60
CA GLN A 151 -1.91 -22.99 -2.35
C GLN A 151 -0.99 -24.19 -2.61
N GLY A 152 -1.45 -25.17 -3.40
CA GLY A 152 -0.71 -26.41 -3.71
C GLY A 152 0.62 -26.18 -4.43
N ALA A 153 0.71 -25.12 -5.25
CA ALA A 153 1.94 -24.72 -5.92
C ALA A 153 3.06 -24.23 -4.97
N ARG A 154 2.77 -24.09 -3.67
CA ARG A 154 3.71 -23.60 -2.65
C ARG A 154 3.75 -24.49 -1.41
N GLY A 155 3.36 -25.77 -1.54
CA GLY A 155 3.60 -26.81 -0.55
C GLY A 155 5.09 -27.01 -0.25
N PRO A 156 5.43 -27.60 0.91
CA PRO A 156 6.72 -27.42 1.57
C PRO A 156 7.89 -28.01 0.76
N ARG A 157 8.99 -27.26 0.67
CA ARG A 157 10.30 -27.83 0.30
C ARG A 157 10.89 -28.59 1.48
N GLY A 158 10.34 -29.78 1.75
CA GLY A 158 10.78 -30.75 2.74
C GLY A 158 9.56 -31.59 3.13
N THR A 159 9.44 -32.85 2.76
CA THR A 159 10.43 -33.94 2.84
C THR A 159 10.43 -34.80 1.57
N ARG A 160 11.61 -34.95 0.96
CA ARG A 160 11.91 -36.11 0.10
C ARG A 160 12.09 -37.34 1.01
N GLU A 161 11.31 -38.37 0.73
CA GLU A 161 11.63 -39.81 0.72
C GLU A 161 12.32 -40.47 1.93
N THR A 162 11.65 -41.49 2.49
CA THR A 162 12.27 -42.83 2.66
C THR A 162 11.23 -43.93 2.32
N PRO A 163 11.59 -45.02 1.60
CA PRO A 163 10.66 -46.03 1.10
C PRO A 163 10.17 -47.01 2.18
N ARG A 164 9.07 -47.70 1.88
CA ARG A 164 8.54 -48.84 2.66
C ARG A 164 9.54 -50.00 2.67
N PRO A 165 9.74 -50.71 3.79
CA PRO A 165 10.31 -52.05 3.77
C PRO A 165 9.26 -53.07 3.29
N VAL A 166 9.76 -54.12 2.63
CA VAL A 166 9.03 -55.33 2.23
C VAL A 166 8.71 -56.20 3.43
#